data_AF-A0A1F5YVG6-F1
#
_entry.id   AF-A0A1F5YVG6-F1
#
_cell.length_a   1.000
_cell.length_b   1.000
_cell.length_c   1.000
_cell.angle_alpha   90.00
_cell.angle_beta   90.00
_cell.angle_gamma   90.00
#
_symmetry.space_group_name_H-M   'P 1'
#
loop_
_entity.id
_entity.type
_entity.pdbx_description
1 polymer ?
#
loop_
_entity_poly.entity_id
_entity_poly.type
_entity_poly.pdbx_seq_one_letter_code
_entity_poly.pdbx_strand_id
1 'polypeptide(L)'
;MAAAEDFERRWSFASESSALVYWQLGEISHSAYSYLEYGRTEKLGLRTERSPRPRWSHLHHLSGLEPGVTCYYRMVNIDPATGEKKESPIATILPTRKENAVYLPGNLSGPPYVLDKPDAYYVLTKDITAEGTAFDITAGGITLDLDGHRVVFGNDTDEQVNGVRFSSQVEDKVTLCNGIIVQGRRSRDYSAAVASINRPWPTEIFGITTDVQLKCAYPVYITGGDRIDIHHNYLYSRVTEIENRHYPGNSLLRIYPISNSTGGIHVHDNLLTEGCHWGIVVREEARNVEIDHNDIQHHQQYVNGYAISPCAGADVHHNRITSTGRSLHLTRPGIRVHENYIDTQGHMDLDDLPAGSRPFHHHLIEQHGIKLEGGNVRNCKIYGNVVRITQLPPVDSDGQGDPSDKVDNGVYVRSRATLLSSSQLEDKSMSWEVNRWQNYYVKYAPDLPPAKIDSNHSSVLFANFGITKPAEYSIYMKWEYVPPTPLNISCRNPEAMNEVYGNTFIAITHYGKTRHGDYGDSGQWASAIMFVSMNNGPAADSGKYSVYVHDNSFMTNDLFLNSYSEVNMSVRIENNTFTLVGKPLVTERESRLRNLGAGLEQSIKLGGNKFDSSVADRNRH
;
A
#
# COMPACT_ATOMS: atom_id res chain seq x y z
N MET A 1 -20.86 6.78 -24.79
CA MET A 1 -20.75 5.87 -23.63
C MET A 1 -21.77 6.35 -22.62
N ALA A 2 -22.66 5.48 -22.13
CA ALA A 2 -23.50 5.83 -20.99
C ALA A 2 -22.56 6.22 -19.83
N ALA A 3 -22.90 7.25 -19.05
CA ALA A 3 -22.13 7.54 -17.85
C ALA A 3 -22.09 6.25 -17.01
N ALA A 4 -20.90 5.72 -16.74
CA ALA A 4 -20.74 4.58 -15.84
C ALA A 4 -21.48 4.91 -14.53
N GLU A 5 -22.16 3.93 -13.94
CA GLU A 5 -22.86 4.17 -12.69
C GLU A 5 -21.79 4.47 -11.61
N ASP A 6 -21.86 5.62 -10.93
CA ASP A 6 -20.86 6.01 -9.93
C ASP A 6 -21.01 5.24 -8.58
N PHE A 7 -21.78 4.16 -8.56
CA PHE A 7 -22.11 3.39 -7.36
C PHE A 7 -22.15 1.88 -7.67
N GLU A 8 -21.06 1.35 -8.20
CA GLU A 8 -20.90 -0.08 -8.48
C GLU A 8 -20.46 -0.86 -7.24
N ARG A 9 -20.49 -2.20 -7.33
CA ARG A 9 -20.08 -3.13 -6.26
C ARG A 9 -20.61 -2.75 -4.88
N ARG A 10 -21.89 -2.39 -4.82
CA ARG A 10 -22.55 -1.99 -3.57
C ARG A 10 -22.60 -3.16 -2.60
N TRP A 11 -22.20 -2.91 -1.37
CA TRP A 11 -22.28 -3.86 -0.28
C TRP A 11 -22.69 -3.14 1.01
N SER A 12 -23.45 -3.81 1.86
CA SER A 12 -23.82 -3.26 3.16
C SER A 12 -23.99 -4.37 4.19
N PHE A 13 -23.66 -4.08 5.44
CA PHE A 13 -23.81 -5.00 6.56
C PHE A 13 -24.51 -4.31 7.73
N ALA A 14 -25.47 -4.99 8.35
CA ALA A 14 -26.21 -4.47 9.51
C ALA A 14 -25.89 -5.29 10.77
N SER A 15 -25.42 -4.60 11.81
CA SER A 15 -25.30 -5.16 13.15
C SER A 15 -26.52 -4.74 14.00
N GLU A 16 -26.39 -4.70 15.33
CA GLU A 16 -27.50 -4.33 16.21
C GLU A 16 -27.72 -2.82 16.26
N SER A 17 -26.66 -2.05 16.48
CA SER A 17 -26.72 -0.59 16.64
C SER A 17 -25.87 0.17 15.62
N SER A 18 -25.31 -0.55 14.64
CA SER A 18 -24.46 0.00 13.59
C SER A 18 -24.68 -0.67 12.23
N ALA A 19 -24.13 -0.05 11.20
CA ALA A 19 -24.09 -0.63 9.86
C ALA A 19 -22.88 -0.15 9.07
N LEU A 20 -22.54 -0.88 8.02
CA LEU A 20 -21.51 -0.56 7.05
C LEU A 20 -22.15 -0.39 5.68
N VAL A 21 -21.65 0.57 4.90
CA VAL A 21 -21.99 0.72 3.49
C VAL A 21 -20.71 0.91 2.69
N TYR A 22 -20.60 0.15 1.61
CA TYR A 22 -19.47 0.16 0.68
C TYR A 22 -19.94 0.28 -0.75
N TRP A 23 -19.15 0.97 -1.57
CA TRP A 23 -19.31 1.02 -3.02
C TRP A 23 -18.00 1.41 -3.71
N GLN A 24 -17.97 1.24 -5.03
CA GLN A 24 -16.91 1.72 -5.91
C GLN A 24 -17.46 2.65 -6.98
N LEU A 25 -16.60 3.52 -7.51
CA LEU A 25 -16.90 4.23 -8.76
C LEU A 25 -16.76 3.27 -9.94
N GLY A 26 -17.58 3.41 -10.98
CA GLY A 26 -17.52 2.49 -12.14
C GLY A 26 -16.21 2.57 -12.94
N GLU A 27 -15.54 3.72 -12.95
CA GLU A 27 -14.24 3.89 -13.62
C GLU A 27 -13.09 3.81 -12.60
N ILE A 28 -12.26 2.76 -12.69
CA ILE A 28 -11.15 2.49 -11.75
C ILE A 28 -10.08 3.60 -11.71
N SER A 29 -9.96 4.38 -12.77
CA SER A 29 -9.04 5.53 -12.81
C SER A 29 -9.55 6.73 -12.01
N HIS A 30 -10.85 6.82 -11.73
CA HIS A 30 -11.45 7.97 -11.05
C HIS A 30 -11.33 7.91 -9.52
N SER A 31 -11.46 9.07 -8.89
CA SER A 31 -11.60 9.19 -7.45
C SER A 31 -12.63 10.25 -7.08
N ALA A 32 -13.28 10.05 -5.94
CA ALA A 32 -14.25 10.98 -5.38
C ALA A 32 -14.04 11.12 -3.86
N TYR A 33 -14.42 12.27 -3.31
CA TYR A 33 -14.75 12.31 -1.88
C TYR A 33 -16.10 11.64 -1.68
N SER A 34 -16.36 11.07 -0.50
CA SER A 34 -17.63 10.40 -0.23
C SER A 34 -18.17 10.66 1.17
N TYR A 35 -19.47 10.54 1.33
CA TYR A 35 -20.17 10.40 2.62
C TYR A 35 -21.51 9.68 2.41
N LEU A 36 -22.14 9.28 3.51
CA LEU A 36 -23.52 8.81 3.54
C LEU A 36 -24.42 9.92 4.06
N GLU A 37 -25.62 10.05 3.50
CA GLU A 37 -26.74 10.71 4.16
C GLU A 37 -27.72 9.63 4.63
N TYR A 38 -28.24 9.73 5.85
CA TYR A 38 -29.06 8.68 6.45
C TYR A 38 -30.09 9.21 7.45
N GLY A 39 -31.07 8.39 7.81
CA GLY A 39 -32.07 8.71 8.84
C GLY A 39 -33.18 7.67 8.98
N ARG A 40 -34.11 7.91 9.90
CA ARG A 40 -35.27 7.03 10.16
C ARG A 40 -36.38 7.12 9.11
N THR A 41 -36.25 8.05 8.15
CA THR A 41 -37.21 8.29 7.07
C THR A 41 -36.44 8.66 5.81
N GLU A 42 -37.10 8.61 4.65
CA GLU A 42 -36.54 9.03 3.35
C GLU A 42 -36.09 10.50 3.30
N LYS A 43 -36.40 11.32 4.30
CA LYS A 43 -35.93 12.71 4.36
C LYS A 43 -34.43 12.86 4.66
N LEU A 44 -33.76 11.79 5.12
CA LEU A 44 -32.32 11.71 5.44
C LEU A 44 -31.81 12.93 6.25
N GLY A 45 -31.81 12.84 7.58
CA GLY A 45 -31.50 13.97 8.47
C GLY A 45 -30.08 14.01 9.03
N LEU A 46 -29.29 12.96 8.79
CA LEU A 46 -27.94 12.77 9.33
C LEU A 46 -26.96 12.53 8.19
N ARG A 47 -25.66 12.70 8.46
CA ARG A 47 -24.59 12.35 7.53
C ARG A 47 -23.36 11.83 8.24
N THR A 48 -22.58 10.96 7.58
CA THR A 48 -21.24 10.60 8.04
C THR A 48 -20.25 11.72 7.76
N GLU A 49 -19.05 11.61 8.35
CA GLU A 49 -17.94 12.46 7.97
C GLU A 49 -17.56 12.19 6.51
N ARG A 50 -17.15 13.26 5.80
CA ARG A 50 -16.62 13.14 4.45
C ARG A 50 -15.29 12.38 4.52
N SER A 51 -15.04 11.50 3.55
CA SER A 51 -13.73 10.86 3.42
C SER A 51 -12.62 11.92 3.40
N PRO A 52 -11.48 11.68 4.09
CA PRO A 52 -10.42 12.68 4.22
C PRO A 52 -9.71 12.95 2.88
N ARG A 53 -9.72 11.96 1.99
CA ARG A 53 -9.11 12.04 0.65
C ARG A 53 -9.98 11.39 -0.43
N PRO A 54 -9.79 11.75 -1.71
CA PRO A 54 -10.48 11.12 -2.83
C PRO A 54 -10.08 9.66 -2.98
N ARG A 55 -11.05 8.80 -3.25
CA ARG A 55 -10.88 7.34 -3.39
C ARG A 55 -11.71 6.77 -4.52
N TRP A 56 -11.36 5.56 -4.96
CA TRP A 56 -12.18 4.80 -5.89
C TRP A 56 -13.17 3.90 -5.15
N SER A 57 -12.71 3.30 -4.05
CA SER A 57 -13.56 2.54 -3.13
C SER A 57 -13.90 3.37 -1.90
N HIS A 58 -15.12 3.20 -1.40
CA HIS A 58 -15.65 3.96 -0.28
C HIS A 58 -16.23 3.01 0.75
N LEU A 59 -15.90 3.22 2.03
CA LEU A 59 -16.46 2.49 3.16
C LEU A 59 -16.87 3.49 4.24
N HIS A 60 -18.11 3.41 4.69
CA HIS A 60 -18.67 4.29 5.73
C HIS A 60 -19.35 3.48 6.83
N HIS A 61 -19.12 3.89 8.07
CA HIS A 61 -19.77 3.34 9.26
C HIS A 61 -20.94 4.23 9.67
N LEU A 62 -22.09 3.62 9.93
CA LEU A 62 -23.24 4.20 10.61
C LEU A 62 -23.25 3.69 12.04
N SER A 63 -23.50 4.56 13.02
CA SER A 63 -23.57 4.21 14.44
C SER A 63 -24.81 4.79 15.10
N GLY A 64 -25.17 4.26 16.27
CA GLY A 64 -26.33 4.74 17.04
C GLY A 64 -27.67 4.43 16.37
N LEU A 65 -27.72 3.38 15.55
CA LEU A 65 -28.95 2.88 14.96
C LEU A 65 -29.78 2.14 16.03
N GLU A 66 -31.10 2.14 15.86
CA GLU A 66 -32.02 1.48 16.78
C GLU A 66 -32.39 0.09 16.23
N PRO A 67 -32.14 -1.01 16.98
CA PRO A 67 -32.50 -2.36 16.53
C PRO A 67 -34.01 -2.45 16.21
N GLY A 68 -34.34 -3.04 15.07
CA GLY A 68 -35.72 -3.19 14.60
C GLY A 68 -36.30 -1.96 13.91
N VAL A 69 -35.56 -0.86 13.79
CA VAL A 69 -35.99 0.36 13.08
C VAL A 69 -35.25 0.47 11.74
N THR A 70 -35.99 0.56 10.64
CA THR A 70 -35.42 0.77 9.31
C THR A 70 -34.65 2.10 9.25
N CYS A 71 -33.39 2.02 8.84
CA CYS A 71 -32.57 3.17 8.48
C CYS A 71 -32.60 3.34 6.96
N TYR A 72 -32.93 4.53 6.49
CA TYR A 72 -32.84 4.94 5.09
C TYR A 72 -31.50 5.63 4.88
N TYR A 73 -30.83 5.36 3.77
CA TYR A 73 -29.55 5.98 3.45
C TYR A 73 -29.38 6.18 1.95
N ARG A 74 -28.47 7.09 1.56
CA ARG A 74 -27.94 7.19 0.20
C ARG A 74 -26.45 7.48 0.22
N MET A 75 -25.76 6.98 -0.80
CA MET A 75 -24.35 7.21 -1.02
C MET A 75 -24.17 8.52 -1.79
N VAL A 76 -23.14 9.28 -1.42
CA VAL A 76 -22.81 10.54 -2.06
C VAL A 76 -21.35 10.52 -2.50
N ASN A 77 -21.12 10.84 -3.76
CA ASN A 77 -19.80 11.12 -4.31
C ASN A 77 -19.67 12.62 -4.63
N ILE A 78 -18.51 13.19 -4.35
CA ILE A 78 -18.14 14.55 -4.75
C ILE A 78 -16.88 14.46 -5.62
N ASP A 79 -16.99 14.92 -6.85
CA ASP A 79 -15.86 15.02 -7.76
C ASP A 79 -14.81 16.02 -7.20
N PRO A 80 -13.54 15.61 -7.05
CA PRO A 80 -12.53 16.43 -6.41
C PRO A 80 -12.10 17.64 -7.25
N ALA A 81 -12.29 17.60 -8.57
CA ALA A 81 -11.85 18.67 -9.48
C ALA A 81 -12.92 19.77 -9.66
N THR A 82 -14.19 19.37 -9.72
CA THR A 82 -15.32 20.25 -10.04
C THR A 82 -16.21 20.55 -8.82
N GLY A 83 -16.14 19.70 -7.79
CA GLY A 83 -17.06 19.75 -6.65
C GLY A 83 -18.48 19.24 -6.99
N GLU A 84 -18.69 18.68 -8.17
CA GLU A 84 -19.99 18.12 -8.57
C GLU A 84 -20.40 16.99 -7.62
N LYS A 85 -21.64 17.06 -7.12
CA LYS A 85 -22.23 16.06 -6.22
C LYS A 85 -23.07 15.08 -7.03
N LYS A 86 -22.84 13.78 -6.83
CA LYS A 86 -23.68 12.69 -7.34
C LYS A 86 -24.21 11.86 -6.19
N GLU A 87 -25.45 11.42 -6.32
CA GLU A 87 -26.21 10.76 -5.25
C GLU A 87 -26.80 9.44 -5.77
N SER A 88 -26.74 8.38 -4.97
CA SER A 88 -27.43 7.14 -5.29
C SER A 88 -28.94 7.27 -5.02
N PRO A 89 -29.77 6.36 -5.56
CA PRO A 89 -31.11 6.13 -5.01
C PRO A 89 -31.07 5.86 -3.51
N ILE A 90 -32.16 6.20 -2.81
CA ILE A 90 -32.32 5.86 -1.39
C ILE A 90 -32.44 4.34 -1.26
N ALA A 91 -31.64 3.79 -0.35
CA ALA A 91 -31.67 2.39 0.06
C ALA A 91 -32.05 2.28 1.55
N THR A 92 -32.32 1.07 2.00
CA THR A 92 -32.69 0.79 3.39
C THR A 92 -31.80 -0.27 4.00
N ILE A 93 -31.56 -0.17 5.30
CA ILE A 93 -30.92 -1.21 6.10
C ILE A 93 -31.71 -1.39 7.40
N LEU A 94 -31.83 -2.64 7.87
CA LEU A 94 -32.55 -2.98 9.09
C LEU A 94 -31.56 -3.58 10.10
N PRO A 95 -31.09 -2.79 11.07
CA PRO A 95 -30.36 -3.31 12.20
C PRO A 95 -31.26 -4.25 13.00
N THR A 96 -30.73 -5.40 13.40
CA THR A 96 -31.50 -6.43 14.12
C THR A 96 -30.69 -6.95 15.29
N ARG A 97 -31.34 -7.05 16.45
CA ARG A 97 -30.77 -7.73 17.61
C ARG A 97 -30.44 -9.18 17.26
N LYS A 98 -29.26 -9.65 17.66
CA LYS A 98 -28.80 -11.02 17.42
C LYS A 98 -29.29 -11.89 18.57
N GLU A 99 -30.17 -12.83 18.25
CA GLU A 99 -30.71 -13.75 19.24
C GLU A 99 -29.59 -14.61 19.85
N ASN A 100 -29.64 -14.80 21.17
CA ASN A 100 -28.66 -15.61 21.93
C ASN A 100 -27.20 -15.12 21.87
N ALA A 101 -26.97 -13.87 21.42
CA ALA A 101 -25.64 -13.29 21.44
C ALA A 101 -25.09 -13.11 22.86
N VAL A 102 -23.77 -13.23 22.99
CA VAL A 102 -23.03 -12.93 24.22
C VAL A 102 -22.55 -11.49 24.14
N TYR A 103 -23.11 -10.62 24.99
CA TYR A 103 -22.83 -9.19 24.98
C TYR A 103 -21.58 -8.84 25.80
N LEU A 104 -20.69 -8.05 25.21
CA LEU A 104 -19.40 -7.65 25.77
C LEU A 104 -19.33 -6.12 25.90
N PRO A 105 -18.83 -5.58 27.02
CA PRO A 105 -18.65 -6.26 28.30
C PRO A 105 -19.99 -6.51 29.01
N GLY A 106 -20.00 -7.47 29.94
CA GLY A 106 -21.15 -7.77 30.78
C GLY A 106 -21.24 -9.26 31.06
N ASN A 107 -21.32 -10.06 30.00
CA ASN A 107 -21.47 -11.51 30.14
C ASN A 107 -20.14 -12.25 30.37
N LEU A 108 -19.01 -11.59 30.14
CA LEU A 108 -17.66 -12.14 30.28
C LEU A 108 -16.72 -11.13 30.98
N SER A 109 -15.78 -11.65 31.76
CA SER A 109 -14.65 -10.88 32.29
C SER A 109 -13.57 -10.68 31.22
N GLY A 110 -12.92 -9.52 31.23
CA GLY A 110 -11.81 -9.17 30.34
C GLY A 110 -11.43 -7.70 30.52
N PRO A 111 -10.47 -7.16 29.74
CA PRO A 111 -9.65 -7.83 28.73
C PRO A 111 -8.48 -8.68 29.31
N PRO A 112 -7.96 -9.70 28.58
CA PRO A 112 -8.49 -10.18 27.30
C PRO A 112 -9.84 -10.89 27.50
N TYR A 113 -10.81 -10.61 26.63
CA TYR A 113 -12.04 -11.40 26.56
C TYR A 113 -11.74 -12.68 25.79
N VAL A 114 -11.85 -13.83 26.47
CA VAL A 114 -11.58 -15.15 25.88
C VAL A 114 -12.89 -15.69 25.29
N LEU A 115 -12.97 -15.79 23.97
CA LEU A 115 -14.16 -16.25 23.26
C LEU A 115 -14.02 -17.75 22.99
N ASP A 116 -14.58 -18.57 23.88
CA ASP A 116 -14.36 -20.02 23.96
C ASP A 116 -15.62 -20.87 23.77
N LYS A 117 -16.78 -20.24 23.54
CA LYS A 117 -18.04 -20.96 23.27
C LYS A 117 -18.15 -21.23 21.77
N PRO A 118 -18.13 -22.50 21.31
CA PRO A 118 -18.31 -22.82 19.91
C PRO A 118 -19.63 -22.29 19.37
N ASP A 119 -19.64 -21.90 18.09
CA ASP A 119 -20.82 -21.42 17.37
C ASP A 119 -21.52 -20.20 18.00
N ALA A 120 -20.83 -19.47 18.87
CA ALA A 120 -21.38 -18.31 19.55
C ALA A 120 -21.20 -17.02 18.76
N TYR A 121 -22.22 -16.17 18.83
CA TYR A 121 -22.18 -14.80 18.33
C TYR A 121 -21.86 -13.86 19.51
N TYR A 122 -20.76 -13.12 19.44
CA TYR A 122 -20.37 -12.12 20.42
C TYR A 122 -20.59 -10.74 19.84
N VAL A 123 -21.21 -9.85 20.63
CA VAL A 123 -21.49 -8.45 20.23
C VAL A 123 -20.83 -7.53 21.24
N LEU A 124 -19.94 -6.65 20.77
CA LEU A 124 -19.43 -5.54 21.57
C LEU A 124 -20.51 -4.47 21.68
N THR A 125 -20.80 -3.95 22.88
CA THR A 125 -21.91 -2.99 23.12
C THR A 125 -21.43 -1.61 23.56
N LYS A 126 -20.12 -1.43 23.70
CA LYS A 126 -19.48 -0.14 23.99
C LYS A 126 -18.00 -0.20 23.65
N ASP A 127 -17.41 0.97 23.47
CA ASP A 127 -15.97 1.09 23.28
C ASP A 127 -15.20 0.54 24.49
N ILE A 128 -14.05 -0.09 24.23
CA ILE A 128 -13.18 -0.66 25.26
C ILE A 128 -11.71 -0.25 25.07
N THR A 129 -10.97 -0.24 26.18
CA THR A 129 -9.52 -0.06 26.20
C THR A 129 -8.90 -1.23 26.98
N ALA A 130 -7.89 -1.87 26.39
CA ALA A 130 -7.10 -2.93 26.98
C ALA A 130 -5.64 -2.49 27.13
N GLU A 131 -5.05 -2.75 28.30
CA GLU A 131 -3.60 -2.54 28.51
C GLU A 131 -2.78 -3.43 27.57
N GLY A 132 -3.22 -4.67 27.35
CA GLY A 132 -2.60 -5.66 26.48
C GLY A 132 -3.52 -6.13 25.35
N THR A 133 -3.71 -7.45 25.23
CA THR A 133 -4.58 -8.04 24.20
C THR A 133 -6.06 -7.83 24.55
N ALA A 134 -6.90 -7.41 23.60
CA ALA A 134 -8.32 -7.13 23.89
C ALA A 134 -9.21 -8.38 23.76
N PHE A 135 -9.08 -9.15 22.68
CA PHE A 135 -9.85 -10.38 22.45
C PHE A 135 -8.96 -11.56 22.06
N ASP A 136 -9.33 -12.75 22.53
CA ASP A 136 -8.70 -14.02 22.16
C ASP A 136 -9.76 -15.05 21.76
N ILE A 137 -9.81 -15.40 20.47
CA ILE A 137 -10.78 -16.34 19.90
C ILE A 137 -10.19 -17.74 19.91
N THR A 138 -10.68 -18.57 20.84
CA THR A 138 -10.12 -19.90 21.14
C THR A 138 -11.00 -21.04 20.65
N ALA A 139 -12.27 -20.81 20.33
CA ALA A 139 -13.18 -21.81 19.74
C ALA A 139 -13.54 -21.54 18.26
N GLY A 140 -14.17 -22.54 17.64
CA GLY A 140 -14.64 -22.54 16.26
C GLY A 140 -16.06 -22.03 16.11
N GLY A 141 -16.45 -21.66 14.89
CA GLY A 141 -17.81 -21.17 14.60
C GLY A 141 -18.12 -19.81 15.22
N ILE A 142 -17.13 -19.14 15.83
CA ILE A 142 -17.32 -17.86 16.50
C ILE A 142 -17.51 -16.75 15.47
N THR A 143 -18.50 -15.90 15.73
CA THR A 143 -18.58 -14.56 15.14
C THR A 143 -18.34 -13.52 16.23
N LEU A 144 -17.31 -12.70 16.05
CA LEU A 144 -17.09 -11.48 16.84
C LEU A 144 -17.52 -10.27 16.00
N ASP A 145 -18.65 -9.68 16.36
CA ASP A 145 -19.16 -8.44 15.81
C ASP A 145 -18.86 -7.30 16.78
N LEU A 146 -18.09 -6.32 16.32
CA LEU A 146 -17.73 -5.18 17.15
C LEU A 146 -18.83 -4.10 17.16
N ASP A 147 -19.93 -4.28 16.41
CA ASP A 147 -21.09 -3.37 16.34
C ASP A 147 -20.70 -1.89 16.16
N GLY A 148 -19.69 -1.63 15.34
CA GLY A 148 -19.18 -0.29 15.04
C GLY A 148 -18.38 0.35 16.19
N HIS A 149 -18.16 -0.36 17.30
CA HIS A 149 -17.43 0.15 18.46
C HIS A 149 -15.92 0.17 18.28
N ARG A 150 -15.28 0.99 19.11
CA ARG A 150 -13.83 1.16 19.17
C ARG A 150 -13.18 0.22 20.18
N VAL A 151 -12.11 -0.42 19.75
CA VAL A 151 -11.24 -1.28 20.57
C VAL A 151 -9.85 -0.67 20.60
N VAL A 152 -9.40 -0.19 21.75
CA VAL A 152 -8.01 0.25 21.96
C VAL A 152 -7.22 -0.88 22.62
N PHE A 153 -6.12 -1.33 22.00
CA PHE A 153 -5.27 -2.41 22.53
C PHE A 153 -3.84 -1.93 22.75
N GLY A 154 -3.04 -2.60 23.59
CA GLY A 154 -1.66 -2.17 23.83
C GLY A 154 -1.56 -0.75 24.38
N ASN A 155 -2.41 -0.43 25.36
CA ASN A 155 -2.45 0.91 25.94
C ASN A 155 -1.35 1.14 26.99
N ASP A 156 -0.85 0.11 27.66
CA ASP A 156 0.17 0.31 28.69
C ASP A 156 0.95 -0.98 29.02
N THR A 157 1.59 -1.58 28.02
CA THR A 157 2.33 -2.84 28.20
C THR A 157 3.66 -2.82 27.49
N ASP A 158 4.61 -3.62 27.97
CA ASP A 158 5.89 -3.88 27.29
C ASP A 158 5.87 -5.23 26.54
N GLU A 159 4.72 -5.90 26.51
CA GLU A 159 4.50 -7.16 25.82
C GLU A 159 4.04 -6.95 24.37
N GLN A 160 4.24 -7.99 23.55
CA GLN A 160 3.65 -8.05 22.21
C GLN A 160 2.19 -8.48 22.35
N VAL A 161 1.26 -7.66 21.86
CA VAL A 161 -0.17 -7.82 22.12
C VAL A 161 -1.02 -7.58 20.87
N ASN A 162 -2.30 -7.94 20.94
CA ASN A 162 -3.19 -7.87 19.79
C ASN A 162 -4.54 -7.21 20.10
N GLY A 163 -5.14 -6.54 19.11
CA GLY A 163 -6.55 -6.14 19.22
C GLY A 163 -7.44 -7.38 19.29
N VAL A 164 -7.41 -8.18 18.23
CA VAL A 164 -8.08 -9.48 18.16
C VAL A 164 -7.06 -10.55 17.78
N ARG A 165 -6.94 -11.59 18.60
CA ARG A 165 -6.12 -12.77 18.31
C ARG A 165 -7.00 -13.97 17.99
N PHE A 166 -6.78 -14.61 16.85
CA PHE A 166 -7.29 -15.94 16.54
C PHE A 166 -6.26 -16.98 17.00
N SER A 167 -6.58 -17.72 18.06
CA SER A 167 -5.71 -18.76 18.65
C SER A 167 -6.30 -20.16 18.54
N SER A 168 -7.58 -20.29 18.17
CA SER A 168 -8.23 -21.58 17.96
C SER A 168 -7.55 -22.43 16.90
N GLN A 169 -7.48 -23.74 17.17
CA GLN A 169 -6.93 -24.77 16.29
C GLN A 169 -8.01 -25.68 15.72
N VAL A 170 -9.29 -25.28 15.77
CA VAL A 170 -10.42 -26.09 15.26
C VAL A 170 -10.82 -25.69 13.84
N GLU A 171 -11.35 -26.65 13.08
CA GLU A 171 -11.54 -26.53 11.62
C GLU A 171 -12.65 -25.59 11.15
N ASP A 172 -13.41 -25.03 12.08
CA ASP A 172 -14.57 -24.21 11.78
C ASP A 172 -14.21 -22.76 11.40
N LYS A 173 -15.06 -22.17 10.56
CA LYS A 173 -14.96 -20.76 10.18
C LYS A 173 -15.08 -19.87 11.41
N VAL A 174 -14.23 -18.86 11.49
CA VAL A 174 -14.41 -17.75 12.45
C VAL A 174 -14.49 -16.44 11.69
N THR A 175 -15.40 -15.57 12.12
CA THR A 175 -15.66 -14.27 11.51
C THR A 175 -15.37 -13.15 12.51
N LEU A 176 -14.61 -12.14 12.08
CA LEU A 176 -14.44 -10.86 12.77
C LEU A 176 -15.05 -9.76 11.91
N CYS A 177 -15.95 -8.97 12.47
CA CYS A 177 -16.64 -7.94 11.69
C CYS A 177 -16.91 -6.62 12.40
N ASN A 178 -17.06 -5.58 11.57
CA ASN A 178 -17.74 -4.31 11.88
C ASN A 178 -17.23 -3.56 13.12
N GLY A 179 -16.05 -2.95 13.06
CA GLY A 179 -15.56 -2.11 14.15
C GLY A 179 -14.26 -1.39 13.86
N ILE A 180 -13.74 -0.70 14.87
CA ILE A 180 -12.54 0.13 14.79
C ILE A 180 -11.50 -0.37 15.80
N ILE A 181 -10.35 -0.85 15.34
CA ILE A 181 -9.29 -1.40 16.20
C ILE A 181 -8.07 -0.47 16.17
N VAL A 182 -7.75 0.16 17.30
CA VAL A 182 -6.71 1.19 17.42
C VAL A 182 -5.62 0.74 18.37
N GLN A 183 -4.36 0.92 17.98
CA GLN A 183 -3.23 0.71 18.88
C GLN A 183 -3.12 1.88 19.86
N GLY A 184 -2.99 1.54 21.14
CA GLY A 184 -2.80 2.48 22.23
C GLY A 184 -1.39 3.08 22.24
N ARG A 185 -1.00 3.63 23.40
CA ARG A 185 0.24 4.41 23.53
C ARG A 185 1.51 3.56 23.73
N ARG A 186 1.42 2.31 24.20
CA ARG A 186 2.61 1.49 24.53
C ARG A 186 2.33 -0.01 24.44
N SER A 187 3.02 -0.66 23.50
CA SER A 187 3.14 -2.10 23.35
C SER A 187 4.50 -2.43 22.72
N ARG A 188 4.95 -3.68 22.81
CA ARG A 188 6.16 -4.14 22.12
C ARG A 188 6.01 -4.11 20.59
N ASP A 189 7.14 -4.04 19.90
CA ASP A 189 7.27 -4.23 18.46
C ASP A 189 6.49 -5.46 17.97
N TYR A 190 5.99 -5.41 16.73
CA TYR A 190 5.23 -6.49 16.08
C TYR A 190 3.87 -6.83 16.71
N SER A 191 3.36 -5.97 17.58
CA SER A 191 1.95 -6.02 18.00
C SER A 191 1.01 -5.81 16.79
N ALA A 192 -0.19 -6.38 16.81
CA ALA A 192 -1.08 -6.35 15.65
C ALA A 192 -2.53 -6.01 16.02
N ALA A 193 -3.23 -5.22 15.21
CA ALA A 193 -4.66 -4.97 15.43
C ALA A 193 -5.46 -6.28 15.27
N VAL A 194 -5.15 -7.06 14.23
CA VAL A 194 -5.71 -8.40 14.01
C VAL A 194 -4.58 -9.39 13.77
N ALA A 195 -4.53 -10.47 14.56
CA ALA A 195 -3.54 -11.52 14.40
C ALA A 195 -4.17 -12.91 14.36
N SER A 196 -3.72 -13.75 13.43
CA SER A 196 -4.01 -15.18 13.43
C SER A 196 -2.68 -15.92 13.46
N ILE A 197 -2.44 -16.74 14.49
CA ILE A 197 -1.14 -17.37 14.70
C ILE A 197 -1.29 -18.89 14.59
N ASN A 198 -0.68 -19.46 13.55
CA ASN A 198 -0.65 -20.89 13.26
C ASN A 198 -2.04 -21.51 13.15
N ARG A 199 -2.98 -20.83 12.48
CA ARG A 199 -4.36 -21.29 12.32
C ARG A 199 -4.67 -21.61 10.84
N PRO A 200 -4.74 -22.89 10.45
CA PRO A 200 -5.01 -23.31 9.07
C PRO A 200 -6.50 -23.38 8.72
N TRP A 201 -7.33 -22.57 9.36
CA TRP A 201 -8.79 -22.73 9.29
C TRP A 201 -9.49 -21.50 8.75
N PRO A 202 -10.67 -21.67 8.13
CA PRO A 202 -11.32 -20.59 7.42
C PRO A 202 -11.51 -19.37 8.32
N THR A 203 -11.12 -18.21 7.81
CA THR A 203 -11.18 -16.95 8.55
C THR A 203 -11.75 -15.90 7.64
N GLU A 204 -12.78 -15.21 8.12
CA GLU A 204 -13.39 -14.09 7.41
C GLU A 204 -13.22 -12.82 8.24
N ILE A 205 -12.69 -11.76 7.63
CA ILE A 205 -12.49 -10.47 8.27
C ILE A 205 -13.07 -9.38 7.37
N PHE A 206 -14.09 -8.66 7.85
CA PHE A 206 -14.67 -7.57 7.09
C PHE A 206 -15.16 -6.39 7.90
N GLY A 207 -15.24 -5.22 7.29
CA GLY A 207 -15.75 -4.03 7.96
C GLY A 207 -14.89 -3.56 9.13
N ILE A 208 -13.61 -3.95 9.16
CA ILE A 208 -12.67 -3.53 10.19
C ILE A 208 -11.90 -2.32 9.70
N THR A 209 -11.95 -1.24 10.49
CA THR A 209 -11.04 -0.12 10.38
C THR A 209 -9.90 -0.29 11.39
N THR A 210 -8.65 -0.18 10.96
CA THR A 210 -7.50 -0.23 11.87
C THR A 210 -6.83 1.13 12.02
N ASP A 211 -6.10 1.36 13.12
CA ASP A 211 -5.11 2.43 13.20
C ASP A 211 -3.97 2.00 14.13
N VAL A 212 -2.85 1.58 13.54
CA VAL A 212 -1.63 1.19 14.27
C VAL A 212 -0.53 2.20 14.03
N GLN A 213 0.31 2.44 15.03
CA GLN A 213 1.27 3.56 15.00
C GLN A 213 2.65 3.25 15.59
N LEU A 214 2.77 2.23 16.44
CA LEU A 214 4.03 1.89 17.09
C LEU A 214 4.93 1.08 16.14
N LYS A 215 6.23 1.07 16.45
CA LYS A 215 7.26 0.41 15.67
C LYS A 215 6.88 -1.02 15.28
N CYS A 216 7.05 -1.35 14.00
CA CYS A 216 6.76 -2.65 13.41
C CYS A 216 5.31 -3.18 13.55
N ALA A 217 4.34 -2.37 13.99
CA ALA A 217 2.98 -2.85 14.24
C ALA A 217 2.20 -3.19 12.96
N TYR A 218 1.34 -4.20 13.00
CA TYR A 218 0.57 -4.66 11.84
C TYR A 218 -0.92 -4.32 11.99
N PRO A 219 -1.60 -3.82 10.93
CA PRO A 219 -3.05 -3.87 10.88
C PRO A 219 -3.56 -5.32 10.90
N VAL A 220 -3.09 -6.15 9.97
CA VAL A 220 -3.48 -7.56 9.89
C VAL A 220 -2.26 -8.45 9.66
N TYR A 221 -2.06 -9.43 10.54
CA TYR A 221 -0.96 -10.38 10.49
C TYR A 221 -1.45 -11.83 10.67
N ILE A 222 -1.43 -12.61 9.60
CA ILE A 222 -1.90 -14.00 9.60
C ILE A 222 -0.74 -14.96 9.30
N THR A 223 -0.54 -15.96 10.15
CA THR A 223 0.40 -17.06 9.95
C THR A 223 -0.29 -18.42 9.97
N GLY A 224 0.18 -19.31 9.12
CA GLY A 224 -0.40 -20.64 8.93
C GLY A 224 -1.80 -20.61 8.32
N GLY A 225 -2.14 -19.59 7.53
CA GLY A 225 -3.49 -19.36 7.01
C GLY A 225 -3.92 -20.33 5.90
N ASP A 226 -5.21 -20.69 5.87
CA ASP A 226 -5.86 -21.44 4.79
C ASP A 226 -7.33 -20.99 4.67
N ARG A 227 -7.89 -20.92 3.46
CA ARG A 227 -9.29 -20.50 3.21
C ARG A 227 -9.66 -19.16 3.87
N ILE A 228 -8.89 -18.13 3.56
CA ILE A 228 -9.01 -16.80 4.16
C ILE A 228 -9.81 -15.88 3.24
N ASP A 229 -10.76 -15.16 3.79
CA ASP A 229 -11.52 -14.13 3.09
C ASP A 229 -11.39 -12.80 3.83
N ILE A 230 -10.74 -11.81 3.22
CA ILE A 230 -10.52 -10.49 3.82
C ILE A 230 -11.08 -9.46 2.88
N HIS A 231 -12.20 -8.85 3.29
CA HIS A 231 -12.91 -7.95 2.40
C HIS A 231 -13.55 -6.75 3.07
N HIS A 232 -13.74 -5.66 2.33
CA HIS A 232 -14.47 -4.48 2.83
C HIS A 232 -13.89 -3.90 4.13
N ASN A 233 -12.57 -3.97 4.30
CA ASN A 233 -11.86 -3.38 5.44
C ASN A 233 -11.24 -2.04 5.08
N TYR A 234 -10.98 -1.19 6.09
CA TYR A 234 -10.14 -0.01 5.97
C TYR A 234 -8.86 -0.18 6.81
N LEU A 235 -7.81 -0.70 6.16
CA LEU A 235 -6.53 -0.98 6.81
C LEU A 235 -5.62 0.25 6.75
N TYR A 236 -5.57 0.98 7.85
CA TYR A 236 -4.78 2.20 8.02
C TYR A 236 -3.64 1.99 9.03
N SER A 237 -2.45 2.52 8.71
CA SER A 237 -1.24 2.40 9.55
C SER A 237 -0.40 3.67 9.53
N ARG A 238 -0.22 4.30 10.69
CA ARG A 238 0.70 5.43 10.91
C ARG A 238 2.13 5.00 11.21
N VAL A 239 2.43 3.70 11.21
CA VAL A 239 3.79 3.19 11.47
C VAL A 239 4.78 3.84 10.51
N THR A 240 5.87 4.37 11.06
CA THR A 240 6.97 5.03 10.34
C THR A 240 8.32 4.39 10.63
N GLU A 241 8.33 3.31 11.42
CA GLU A 241 9.55 2.66 11.89
C GLU A 241 9.43 1.15 11.78
N ILE A 242 10.44 0.52 11.17
CA ILE A 242 10.60 -0.94 11.08
C ILE A 242 11.99 -1.34 11.56
N GLU A 243 12.15 -2.54 12.11
CA GLU A 243 13.44 -3.06 12.58
C GLU A 243 14.33 -3.54 11.42
N ASN A 244 13.73 -4.02 10.33
CA ASN A 244 14.48 -4.62 9.23
C ASN A 244 13.61 -4.61 7.97
N ARG A 245 14.15 -4.23 6.81
CA ARG A 245 13.40 -4.25 5.53
C ARG A 245 13.38 -5.62 4.83
N HIS A 246 14.24 -6.55 5.22
CA HIS A 246 14.30 -7.90 4.64
C HIS A 246 13.35 -8.84 5.38
N TYR A 247 13.52 -8.99 6.69
CA TYR A 247 12.65 -9.80 7.52
C TYR A 247 12.69 -9.34 8.99
N PRO A 248 11.55 -9.26 9.69
CA PRO A 248 10.21 -9.52 9.16
C PRO A 248 9.63 -8.35 8.35
N GLY A 249 10.18 -7.13 8.39
CA GLY A 249 9.56 -5.99 7.70
C GLY A 249 8.25 -5.54 8.36
N ASN A 250 7.42 -4.84 7.59
CA ASN A 250 6.08 -4.39 8.01
C ASN A 250 5.14 -4.43 6.80
N SER A 251 3.85 -4.61 7.01
CA SER A 251 2.86 -4.62 5.93
C SER A 251 1.50 -4.23 6.47
N LEU A 252 0.65 -3.63 5.62
CA LEU A 252 -0.74 -3.38 5.98
C LEU A 252 -1.51 -4.71 6.15
N LEU A 253 -1.32 -5.64 5.23
CA LEU A 253 -1.89 -6.97 5.29
C LEU A 253 -0.81 -8.01 4.99
N ARG A 254 -0.63 -8.95 5.91
CA ARG A 254 0.26 -10.10 5.71
C ARG A 254 -0.44 -11.41 5.91
N ILE A 255 -0.20 -12.32 4.98
CA ILE A 255 -0.63 -13.71 5.05
C ILE A 255 0.58 -14.61 4.75
N TYR A 256 0.93 -15.46 5.71
CA TYR A 256 1.77 -16.63 5.52
C TYR A 256 0.85 -17.86 5.49
N PRO A 257 0.51 -18.40 4.32
CA PRO A 257 -0.24 -19.64 4.22
C PRO A 257 0.51 -20.80 4.87
N ILE A 258 -0.23 -21.81 5.32
CA ILE A 258 0.37 -23.10 5.70
C ILE A 258 1.01 -23.74 4.46
N SER A 259 2.16 -24.42 4.63
CA SER A 259 2.74 -25.23 3.56
C SER A 259 1.76 -26.31 3.11
N ASN A 260 1.51 -26.40 1.80
CA ASN A 260 0.44 -27.21 1.22
C ASN A 260 -0.99 -26.75 1.57
N SER A 261 -1.18 -25.45 1.82
CA SER A 261 -2.49 -24.80 1.90
C SER A 261 -3.40 -25.34 0.78
N THR A 262 -4.63 -25.72 1.16
CA THR A 262 -5.66 -26.12 0.19
C THR A 262 -6.06 -24.94 -0.69
N GLY A 263 -5.79 -23.73 -0.22
CA GLY A 263 -5.92 -22.50 -0.96
C GLY A 263 -7.12 -21.68 -0.50
N GLY A 264 -7.73 -20.97 -1.44
CA GLY A 264 -8.95 -20.19 -1.20
C GLY A 264 -8.67 -18.95 -0.37
N ILE A 265 -7.56 -18.28 -0.66
CA ILE A 265 -7.24 -16.99 -0.06
C ILE A 265 -7.76 -15.92 -0.99
N HIS A 266 -8.75 -15.16 -0.54
CA HIS A 266 -9.35 -14.07 -1.29
C HIS A 266 -9.17 -12.77 -0.50
N VAL A 267 -8.52 -11.79 -1.13
CA VAL A 267 -8.32 -10.45 -0.54
C VAL A 267 -8.93 -9.44 -1.48
N HIS A 268 -10.11 -8.92 -1.14
CA HIS A 268 -10.86 -8.10 -2.08
C HIS A 268 -11.66 -6.94 -1.50
N ASP A 269 -11.94 -5.92 -2.30
CA ASP A 269 -12.77 -4.77 -1.89
C ASP A 269 -12.25 -4.03 -0.62
N ASN A 270 -10.94 -4.10 -0.33
CA ASN A 270 -10.36 -3.41 0.84
C ASN A 270 -9.80 -2.03 0.46
N LEU A 271 -9.85 -1.10 1.42
CA LEU A 271 -9.14 0.17 1.37
C LEU A 271 -7.85 0.01 2.18
N LEU A 272 -6.69 0.18 1.54
CA LEU A 272 -5.38 0.11 2.18
C LEU A 272 -4.71 1.48 2.15
N THR A 273 -4.16 1.92 3.29
CA THR A 273 -3.67 3.30 3.46
C THR A 273 -2.45 3.45 4.31
N GLU A 274 -1.56 4.35 3.89
CA GLU A 274 -0.30 4.63 4.57
C GLU A 274 0.51 3.33 4.67
N GLY A 275 1.09 3.02 5.85
CA GLY A 275 1.98 1.88 6.06
C GLY A 275 3.34 2.09 5.42
N CYS A 276 4.43 1.96 6.18
CA CYS A 276 5.75 2.42 5.72
C CYS A 276 6.52 1.47 4.79
N HIS A 277 6.03 0.24 4.52
CA HIS A 277 6.84 -0.76 3.81
C HIS A 277 6.08 -1.57 2.77
N TRP A 278 5.24 -2.55 3.12
CA TRP A 278 4.43 -3.29 2.12
C TRP A 278 2.93 -3.00 2.27
N GLY A 279 2.17 -3.11 1.18
CA GLY A 279 0.71 -3.13 1.22
C GLY A 279 0.18 -4.51 1.59
N ILE A 280 -0.09 -5.34 0.57
CA ILE A 280 -0.55 -6.73 0.69
C ILE A 280 0.64 -7.67 0.42
N VAL A 281 0.88 -8.59 1.35
CA VAL A 281 1.90 -9.62 1.19
C VAL A 281 1.27 -10.99 1.43
N VAL A 282 1.28 -11.84 0.41
CA VAL A 282 0.99 -13.27 0.53
C VAL A 282 2.28 -14.02 0.20
N ARG A 283 2.88 -14.66 1.21
CA ARG A 283 4.13 -15.43 1.04
C ARG A 283 3.83 -16.92 0.80
N GLU A 284 4.90 -17.70 0.62
CA GLU A 284 4.85 -19.15 0.40
C GLU A 284 4.07 -19.59 -0.86
N GLU A 285 3.68 -20.86 -0.93
CA GLU A 285 2.87 -21.43 -2.00
C GLU A 285 1.47 -21.74 -1.47
N ALA A 286 0.45 -21.23 -2.15
CA ALA A 286 -0.96 -21.53 -1.89
C ALA A 286 -1.69 -21.65 -3.21
N ARG A 287 -2.76 -22.46 -3.23
CA ARG A 287 -3.62 -22.60 -4.42
C ARG A 287 -4.75 -21.57 -4.36
N ASN A 288 -5.36 -21.27 -5.51
CA ASN A 288 -6.56 -20.44 -5.58
C ASN A 288 -6.45 -19.15 -4.73
N VAL A 289 -5.35 -18.42 -4.94
CA VAL A 289 -5.15 -17.11 -4.29
C VAL A 289 -5.57 -16.03 -5.25
N GLU A 290 -6.49 -15.18 -4.81
CA GLU A 290 -7.04 -14.08 -5.60
C GLU A 290 -6.90 -12.77 -4.79
N ILE A 291 -6.37 -11.73 -5.45
CA ILE A 291 -6.21 -10.40 -4.87
C ILE A 291 -6.80 -9.41 -5.86
N ASP A 292 -7.98 -8.87 -5.56
CA ASP A 292 -8.73 -8.08 -6.52
C ASP A 292 -9.58 -6.95 -5.95
N HIS A 293 -9.93 -5.96 -6.77
CA HIS A 293 -10.82 -4.86 -6.38
C HIS A 293 -10.39 -4.09 -5.11
N ASN A 294 -9.11 -4.12 -4.74
CA ASN A 294 -8.60 -3.35 -3.60
C ASN A 294 -8.22 -1.92 -4.05
N ASP A 295 -8.49 -0.92 -3.20
CA ASP A 295 -8.05 0.48 -3.35
C ASP A 295 -6.85 0.75 -2.44
N ILE A 296 -5.65 0.68 -3.03
CA ILE A 296 -4.38 0.73 -2.33
C ILE A 296 -3.74 2.11 -2.52
N GLN A 297 -3.63 2.84 -1.41
CA GLN A 297 -2.99 4.15 -1.31
C GLN A 297 -1.90 4.07 -0.23
N HIS A 298 -0.90 3.23 -0.51
CA HIS A 298 0.19 2.86 0.39
C HIS A 298 1.35 3.87 0.31
N HIS A 299 2.05 4.11 1.42
CA HIS A 299 3.17 5.05 1.51
C HIS A 299 4.48 4.32 1.84
N GLN A 300 5.18 3.89 0.80
CA GLN A 300 6.48 3.25 0.97
C GLN A 300 7.53 4.27 1.46
N GLN A 301 8.12 3.96 2.61
CA GLN A 301 9.24 4.69 3.19
C GLN A 301 10.52 3.88 3.18
N TYR A 302 10.41 2.56 3.09
CA TYR A 302 11.55 1.63 3.11
C TYR A 302 11.69 0.92 1.78
N VAL A 303 12.94 0.83 1.30
CA VAL A 303 13.24 0.14 0.05
C VAL A 303 12.77 -1.32 0.12
N ASN A 304 12.52 -1.90 -1.05
CA ASN A 304 12.02 -3.27 -1.21
C ASN A 304 10.59 -3.48 -0.69
N GLY A 305 9.92 -2.44 -0.21
CA GLY A 305 8.48 -2.41 -0.10
C GLY A 305 7.80 -2.44 -1.47
N TYR A 306 6.58 -2.97 -1.50
CA TYR A 306 5.68 -2.95 -2.66
C TYR A 306 4.22 -2.96 -2.19
N ALA A 307 3.33 -2.35 -2.98
CA ALA A 307 1.90 -2.36 -2.73
C ALA A 307 1.33 -3.80 -2.71
N ILE A 308 1.78 -4.69 -3.59
CA ILE A 308 1.38 -6.11 -3.61
C ILE A 308 2.58 -7.01 -3.88
N SER A 309 2.77 -8.03 -3.04
CA SER A 309 3.70 -9.14 -3.25
C SER A 309 2.95 -10.46 -3.12
N PRO A 310 2.50 -11.04 -4.24
CA PRO A 310 1.72 -12.27 -4.23
C PRO A 310 2.58 -13.54 -4.12
N CYS A 311 1.93 -14.65 -3.78
CA CYS A 311 2.51 -16.00 -3.73
C CYS A 311 2.55 -16.65 -5.12
N ALA A 312 3.09 -17.87 -5.22
CA ALA A 312 3.04 -18.64 -6.46
C ALA A 312 1.58 -18.89 -6.92
N GLY A 313 1.33 -18.82 -8.23
CA GLY A 313 0.02 -19.15 -8.81
C GLY A 313 -1.12 -18.16 -8.56
N ALA A 314 -0.85 -17.05 -7.85
CA ALA A 314 -1.87 -16.07 -7.52
C ALA A 314 -2.46 -15.37 -8.76
N ASP A 315 -3.73 -15.00 -8.67
CA ASP A 315 -4.43 -14.14 -9.62
C ASP A 315 -4.59 -12.74 -9.01
N VAL A 316 -4.06 -11.71 -9.68
CA VAL A 316 -4.04 -10.35 -9.16
C VAL A 316 -4.67 -9.42 -10.18
N HIS A 317 -5.89 -8.95 -9.94
CA HIS A 317 -6.62 -8.18 -10.95
C HIS A 317 -7.59 -7.13 -10.43
N HIS A 318 -7.92 -6.14 -11.26
CA HIS A 318 -8.90 -5.11 -10.91
C HIS A 318 -8.55 -4.32 -9.64
N ASN A 319 -7.28 -4.29 -9.22
CA ASN A 319 -6.86 -3.46 -8.10
C ASN A 319 -6.54 -2.06 -8.60
N ARG A 320 -6.86 -1.06 -7.78
CA ARG A 320 -6.38 0.31 -7.95
C ARG A 320 -5.22 0.57 -7.00
N ILE A 321 -4.08 0.97 -7.56
CA ILE A 321 -2.87 1.26 -6.79
C ILE A 321 -2.44 2.70 -7.06
N THR A 322 -2.64 3.60 -6.11
CA THR A 322 -2.16 4.99 -6.16
C THR A 322 -1.22 5.29 -4.99
N SER A 323 -0.10 4.57 -4.95
CA SER A 323 0.90 4.61 -3.89
C SER A 323 2.01 5.66 -4.13
N THR A 324 2.67 6.10 -3.06
CA THR A 324 4.02 6.65 -3.14
C THR A 324 5.03 5.52 -2.93
N GLY A 325 5.67 5.07 -4.01
CA GLY A 325 6.55 3.89 -3.99
C GLY A 325 6.26 2.87 -5.09
N ARG A 326 6.61 1.60 -4.84
CA ARG A 326 6.57 0.52 -5.83
C ARG A 326 5.26 -0.25 -5.78
N SER A 327 4.84 -0.81 -6.90
CA SER A 327 3.49 -1.40 -7.02
C SER A 327 3.49 -2.92 -6.83
N LEU A 328 3.97 -3.70 -7.80
CA LEU A 328 3.88 -5.16 -7.79
C LEU A 328 5.26 -5.82 -7.84
N HIS A 329 5.45 -6.84 -7.00
CA HIS A 329 6.68 -7.62 -6.95
C HIS A 329 6.46 -9.11 -7.15
N LEU A 330 6.83 -9.60 -8.32
CA LEU A 330 6.70 -11.00 -8.71
C LEU A 330 8.03 -11.72 -8.49
N THR A 331 8.06 -12.64 -7.52
CA THR A 331 9.26 -13.44 -7.16
C THR A 331 9.01 -14.95 -7.27
N ARG A 332 7.79 -15.34 -7.63
CA ARG A 332 7.28 -16.71 -7.62
C ARG A 332 6.70 -17.08 -8.99
N PRO A 333 6.51 -18.38 -9.28
CA PRO A 333 6.02 -18.81 -10.58
C PRO A 333 4.51 -18.68 -10.73
N GLY A 334 4.03 -18.65 -11.98
CA GLY A 334 2.63 -18.85 -12.33
C GLY A 334 1.69 -17.72 -11.93
N ILE A 335 2.23 -16.55 -11.57
CA ILE A 335 1.40 -15.40 -11.15
C ILE A 335 0.74 -14.79 -12.39
N ARG A 336 -0.55 -14.48 -12.28
CA ARG A 336 -1.31 -13.72 -13.26
C ARG A 336 -1.57 -12.32 -12.70
N VAL A 337 -1.28 -11.30 -13.51
CA VAL A 337 -1.49 -9.89 -13.16
C VAL A 337 -2.25 -9.24 -14.30
N HIS A 338 -3.52 -8.88 -14.09
CA HIS A 338 -4.30 -8.27 -15.17
C HIS A 338 -5.32 -7.24 -14.76
N GLU A 339 -5.66 -6.33 -15.67
CA GLU A 339 -6.75 -5.36 -15.48
C GLU A 339 -6.60 -4.50 -14.21
N ASN A 340 -5.38 -4.34 -13.71
CA ASN A 340 -5.09 -3.42 -12.61
C ASN A 340 -4.88 -2.00 -13.15
N TYR A 341 -5.30 -1.01 -12.37
CA TYR A 341 -4.95 0.39 -12.58
C TYR A 341 -3.89 0.81 -11.57
N ILE A 342 -2.71 1.11 -12.06
CA ILE A 342 -1.54 1.46 -11.26
C ILE A 342 -1.12 2.86 -11.67
N ASP A 343 -1.07 3.76 -10.70
CA ASP A 343 -0.71 5.16 -10.88
C ASP A 343 0.10 5.63 -9.68
N THR A 344 1.40 5.37 -9.73
CA THR A 344 2.28 5.60 -8.59
C THR A 344 3.17 6.82 -8.79
N GLN A 345 3.61 7.40 -7.67
CA GLN A 345 4.53 8.53 -7.66
C GLN A 345 5.78 8.18 -6.86
N GLY A 346 6.95 8.61 -7.32
CA GLY A 346 8.19 8.20 -6.71
C GLY A 346 8.54 9.08 -5.54
N HIS A 347 9.08 8.43 -4.53
CA HIS A 347 9.45 8.99 -3.25
C HIS A 347 10.78 8.36 -2.83
N MET A 348 11.56 9.09 -2.03
CA MET A 348 12.84 8.60 -1.54
C MET A 348 12.60 7.50 -0.50
N ASP A 349 13.30 6.40 -0.67
CA ASP A 349 13.22 5.28 0.26
C ASP A 349 14.39 5.30 1.26
N LEU A 350 14.17 4.65 2.40
CA LEU A 350 15.17 4.35 3.42
C LEU A 350 15.70 2.93 3.24
N ASP A 351 17.03 2.77 3.31
CA ASP A 351 17.75 1.52 3.13
C ASP A 351 18.68 1.22 4.32
N ASP A 352 18.81 -0.05 4.71
CA ASP A 352 19.66 -0.51 5.80
C ASP A 352 20.91 -1.22 5.28
N LEU A 353 21.59 -0.71 4.25
CA LEU A 353 22.80 -1.34 3.71
C LEU A 353 24.03 -1.11 4.63
N PRO A 354 24.81 -2.16 4.98
CA PRO A 354 24.53 -3.58 4.78
C PRO A 354 23.40 -4.06 5.70
N ALA A 355 22.54 -4.98 5.22
CA ALA A 355 21.29 -5.41 5.86
C ALA A 355 21.34 -5.43 7.40
N GLY A 356 20.36 -4.78 8.04
CA GLY A 356 20.32 -4.59 9.49
C GLY A 356 21.18 -3.42 9.99
N SER A 357 21.80 -2.63 9.11
CA SER A 357 22.48 -1.40 9.52
C SER A 357 21.49 -0.36 10.04
N ARG A 358 21.92 0.41 11.04
CA ARG A 358 21.14 1.47 11.68
C ARG A 358 22.02 2.71 11.88
N PRO A 359 21.48 3.93 11.68
CA PRO A 359 20.13 4.22 11.17
C PRO A 359 19.99 3.85 9.69
N PHE A 360 18.76 3.84 9.17
CA PHE A 360 18.57 3.70 7.73
C PHE A 360 19.19 4.90 7.01
N HIS A 361 19.75 4.65 5.84
CA HIS A 361 20.29 5.63 4.93
C HIS A 361 19.26 5.96 3.86
N HIS A 362 19.19 7.23 3.48
CA HIS A 362 18.43 7.63 2.30
C HIS A 362 19.05 6.99 1.08
N HIS A 363 18.25 6.24 0.33
CA HIS A 363 18.69 5.61 -0.91
C HIS A 363 17.71 5.94 -2.02
N LEU A 364 18.28 6.40 -3.12
CA LEU A 364 17.53 6.66 -4.31
C LEU A 364 17.44 5.34 -5.07
N ILE A 365 16.27 4.71 -5.06
CA ILE A 365 16.04 3.47 -5.79
C ILE A 365 14.93 3.69 -6.79
N GLU A 366 15.14 3.18 -8.00
CA GLU A 366 14.14 3.08 -9.06
C GLU A 366 12.75 2.75 -8.55
N GLN A 367 11.77 3.46 -9.09
CA GLN A 367 10.37 3.16 -8.81
C GLN A 367 9.87 2.12 -9.80
N HIS A 368 9.31 1.04 -9.27
CA HIS A 368 8.84 -0.08 -10.07
C HIS A 368 7.31 -0.10 -10.13
N GLY A 369 6.78 -0.20 -11.35
CA GLY A 369 5.37 -0.49 -11.56
C GLY A 369 5.14 -1.97 -11.29
N ILE A 370 5.54 -2.80 -12.25
CA ILE A 370 5.55 -4.27 -12.12
C ILE A 370 7.00 -4.75 -12.23
N LYS A 371 7.47 -5.48 -11.21
CA LYS A 371 8.80 -6.09 -11.18
C LYS A 371 8.74 -7.60 -11.25
N LEU A 372 9.50 -8.21 -12.16
CA LEU A 372 9.84 -9.63 -12.14
C LEU A 372 11.25 -9.79 -11.55
N GLU A 373 11.42 -10.52 -10.45
CA GLU A 373 12.72 -10.64 -9.77
C GLU A 373 13.07 -12.06 -9.30
N GLY A 374 14.25 -12.53 -9.73
CA GLY A 374 14.86 -13.78 -9.25
C GLY A 374 14.75 -14.95 -10.24
N GLY A 375 15.30 -16.11 -9.84
CA GLY A 375 15.32 -17.32 -10.67
C GLY A 375 14.01 -18.13 -10.65
N ASN A 376 13.15 -17.88 -9.65
CA ASN A 376 11.89 -18.61 -9.46
C ASN A 376 10.70 -17.97 -10.20
N VAL A 377 10.88 -16.80 -10.80
CA VAL A 377 9.83 -16.13 -11.57
C VAL A 377 9.77 -16.76 -12.95
N ARG A 378 8.78 -17.64 -13.14
CA ARG A 378 8.56 -18.39 -14.37
C ARG A 378 7.08 -18.58 -14.63
N ASN A 379 6.69 -18.65 -15.90
CA ASN A 379 5.31 -18.83 -16.36
C ASN A 379 4.35 -17.75 -15.81
N CYS A 380 4.86 -16.55 -15.49
CA CYS A 380 4.01 -15.44 -15.09
C CYS A 380 3.39 -14.76 -16.32
N LYS A 381 2.17 -14.25 -16.19
CA LYS A 381 1.43 -13.55 -17.25
C LYS A 381 0.99 -12.18 -16.75
N ILE A 382 1.33 -11.13 -17.48
CA ILE A 382 1.00 -9.75 -17.15
C ILE A 382 0.25 -9.13 -18.33
N TYR A 383 -1.04 -8.82 -18.20
CA TYR A 383 -1.83 -8.31 -19.33
C TYR A 383 -2.98 -7.36 -18.99
N GLY A 384 -3.37 -6.49 -19.92
CA GLY A 384 -4.54 -5.62 -19.71
C GLY A 384 -4.38 -4.59 -18.58
N ASN A 385 -3.18 -4.38 -18.04
CA ASN A 385 -2.95 -3.41 -16.98
C ASN A 385 -2.70 -2.01 -17.56
N VAL A 386 -3.07 -0.98 -16.79
CA VAL A 386 -2.60 0.39 -16.99
C VAL A 386 -1.61 0.70 -15.88
N VAL A 387 -0.37 1.04 -16.24
CA VAL A 387 0.73 1.27 -15.30
C VAL A 387 1.36 2.62 -15.60
N ARG A 388 0.94 3.63 -14.87
CA ARG A 388 1.53 4.97 -14.88
C ARG A 388 2.44 5.13 -13.68
N ILE A 389 3.62 5.65 -13.97
CA ILE A 389 4.51 6.19 -12.95
C ILE A 389 4.82 7.61 -13.34
N THR A 390 4.42 8.54 -12.47
CA THR A 390 4.69 9.96 -12.65
C THR A 390 5.64 10.41 -11.58
N GLN A 391 6.76 10.93 -12.02
CA GLN A 391 7.77 11.43 -11.14
C GLN A 391 7.81 12.95 -11.20
N LEU A 392 7.34 13.54 -10.11
CA LEU A 392 7.32 14.98 -9.93
C LEU A 392 8.70 15.49 -9.52
N PRO A 393 8.99 16.79 -9.75
CA PRO A 393 10.19 17.40 -9.21
C PRO A 393 10.20 17.25 -7.68
N PRO A 394 11.38 17.06 -7.07
CA PRO A 394 11.61 17.24 -5.65
C PRO A 394 10.81 18.39 -5.08
N VAL A 395 9.92 18.08 -4.14
CA VAL A 395 9.28 19.10 -3.32
C VAL A 395 10.12 19.23 -2.06
N ASP A 396 10.68 20.42 -1.85
CA ASP A 396 11.15 20.85 -0.55
C ASP A 396 10.00 21.58 0.11
N SER A 397 9.29 20.91 1.02
CA SER A 397 8.17 21.53 1.73
C SER A 397 8.61 22.65 2.67
N ASP A 398 9.91 22.83 2.89
CA ASP A 398 10.45 23.76 3.89
C ASP A 398 9.82 23.54 5.28
N GLY A 399 9.44 22.29 5.58
CA GLY A 399 8.75 21.88 6.81
C GLY A 399 7.26 22.25 6.89
N GLN A 400 6.65 22.71 5.80
CA GLN A 400 5.22 23.02 5.71
C GLN A 400 4.39 21.76 5.43
N GLY A 401 3.13 21.75 5.85
CA GLY A 401 2.21 20.60 5.71
C GLY A 401 1.83 19.95 7.04
N ASP A 402 1.04 18.89 7.04
CA ASP A 402 0.62 18.14 8.22
C ASP A 402 1.28 16.74 8.24
N PRO A 403 1.76 16.21 9.39
CA PRO A 403 2.27 14.84 9.49
C PRO A 403 1.28 13.74 9.07
N SER A 404 -0.03 14.04 9.11
CA SER A 404 -1.06 13.15 8.56
C SER A 404 -1.05 13.09 7.03
N ASP A 405 -0.57 14.15 6.38
CA ASP A 405 -0.42 14.27 4.92
C ASP A 405 1.04 14.13 4.48
N LYS A 406 1.86 13.43 5.27
CA LYS A 406 3.30 13.23 5.02
C LYS A 406 3.62 12.69 3.61
N VAL A 407 2.64 12.02 2.98
CA VAL A 407 2.70 11.53 1.59
C VAL A 407 2.84 12.68 0.59
N ASP A 408 2.27 13.85 0.86
CA ASP A 408 2.26 14.97 -0.07
C ASP A 408 3.33 16.01 0.29
N ASN A 409 3.69 16.10 1.57
CA ASN A 409 4.54 17.18 2.09
C ASN A 409 5.87 16.72 2.71
N GLY A 410 6.09 15.42 2.93
CA GLY A 410 7.32 14.87 3.50
C GLY A 410 7.60 15.27 4.96
N VAL A 411 6.63 15.84 5.69
CA VAL A 411 6.74 16.19 7.12
C VAL A 411 6.39 14.98 7.97
N TYR A 412 7.31 14.55 8.81
CA TYR A 412 7.15 13.36 9.66
C TYR A 412 6.81 13.72 11.10
N VAL A 413 7.37 14.83 11.58
CA VAL A 413 7.23 15.29 12.95
C VAL A 413 6.87 16.76 12.93
N ARG A 414 5.91 17.14 13.75
CA ARG A 414 5.68 18.51 14.17
C ARG A 414 5.61 18.55 15.69
N SER A 415 6.44 19.37 16.31
CA SER A 415 6.50 19.48 17.77
C SER A 415 7.09 20.83 18.19
N ARG A 416 7.42 20.98 19.48
CA ARG A 416 7.95 22.20 20.05
C ARG A 416 9.22 21.92 20.85
N ALA A 417 10.29 22.64 20.53
CA ALA A 417 11.55 22.52 21.24
C ALA A 417 11.41 23.01 22.69
N THR A 418 12.01 22.27 23.62
CA THR A 418 12.23 22.70 25.01
C THR A 418 13.50 23.53 25.16
N LEU A 419 14.53 23.26 24.33
CA LEU A 419 15.78 24.03 24.28
C LEU A 419 16.23 24.18 22.83
N LEU A 420 16.84 25.32 22.51
CA LEU A 420 17.47 25.55 21.23
C LEU A 420 18.79 26.32 21.44
N SER A 421 19.89 25.78 20.93
CA SER A 421 21.20 26.43 20.86
C SER A 421 21.71 26.39 19.42
N SER A 422 22.88 26.97 19.14
CA SER A 422 23.48 26.93 17.81
C SER A 422 23.81 25.53 17.30
N SER A 423 23.87 24.52 18.17
CA SER A 423 24.27 23.16 17.81
C SER A 423 23.27 22.07 18.22
N GLN A 424 22.20 22.43 18.94
CA GLN A 424 21.26 21.44 19.46
C GLN A 424 19.82 21.97 19.54
N LEU A 425 18.87 21.10 19.24
CA LEU A 425 17.45 21.26 19.53
C LEU A 425 17.03 20.12 20.45
N GLU A 426 16.54 20.44 21.65
CA GLU A 426 16.01 19.45 22.60
C GLU A 426 14.49 19.50 22.60
N ASP A 427 13.84 18.34 22.59
CA ASP A 427 12.42 18.15 22.82
C ASP A 427 12.20 16.98 23.78
N LYS A 428 11.97 17.30 25.05
CA LYS A 428 11.77 16.31 26.13
C LYS A 428 10.45 15.52 26.02
N SER A 429 9.54 15.92 25.14
CA SER A 429 8.32 15.16 24.88
C SER A 429 8.55 13.95 23.96
N MET A 430 9.72 13.91 23.31
CA MET A 430 10.08 12.89 22.33
C MET A 430 11.03 11.84 22.88
N SER A 431 11.00 10.65 22.27
CA SER A 431 11.90 9.52 22.57
C SER A 431 12.29 8.80 21.27
N TRP A 432 13.13 9.46 20.48
CA TRP A 432 13.59 8.99 19.17
C TRP A 432 14.61 7.85 19.27
N GLU A 433 14.64 6.97 18.27
CA GLU A 433 15.77 6.07 18.03
C GLU A 433 17.04 6.90 17.73
N VAL A 434 18.18 6.49 18.30
CA VAL A 434 19.46 7.17 18.09
C VAL A 434 19.78 7.21 16.59
N ASN A 435 20.12 8.40 16.09
CA ASN A 435 20.41 8.70 14.68
C ASN A 435 19.26 8.45 13.68
N ARG A 436 18.03 8.16 14.12
CA ARG A 436 16.84 7.99 13.26
C ARG A 436 16.63 9.12 12.25
N TRP A 437 16.92 10.35 12.67
CA TRP A 437 16.68 11.57 11.91
C TRP A 437 17.94 12.11 11.26
N GLN A 438 19.06 11.38 11.33
CA GLN A 438 20.27 11.76 10.62
C GLN A 438 19.99 11.92 9.13
N ASN A 439 20.45 13.02 8.53
CA ASN A 439 20.21 13.47 7.16
C ASN A 439 18.81 14.03 6.83
N TYR A 440 17.86 13.99 7.76
CA TYR A 440 16.61 14.74 7.60
C TYR A 440 16.87 16.24 7.75
N TYR A 441 15.86 17.03 7.40
CA TYR A 441 15.86 18.47 7.60
C TYR A 441 14.93 18.84 8.74
N VAL A 442 15.31 19.88 9.47
CA VAL A 442 14.47 20.48 10.49
C VAL A 442 14.23 21.95 10.17
N LYS A 443 12.96 22.30 10.01
CA LYS A 443 12.51 23.70 9.99
C LYS A 443 12.16 24.09 11.41
N TYR A 444 12.89 25.05 11.98
CA TYR A 444 12.78 25.45 13.40
C TYR A 444 12.50 26.94 13.60
N ALA A 445 12.47 27.71 12.51
CA ALA A 445 12.03 29.10 12.49
C ALA A 445 11.56 29.46 11.07
N PRO A 446 10.51 30.29 10.89
CA PRO A 446 10.00 30.65 9.56
C PRO A 446 11.03 31.34 8.66
N ASP A 447 11.80 32.27 9.24
CA ASP A 447 12.72 33.15 8.50
C ASP A 447 14.14 32.58 8.34
N LEU A 448 14.41 31.40 8.91
CA LEU A 448 15.70 30.73 8.80
C LEU A 448 15.64 29.57 7.82
N PRO A 449 16.76 29.28 7.12
CA PRO A 449 16.84 28.07 6.32
C PRO A 449 16.74 26.83 7.23
N PRO A 450 16.14 25.72 6.73
CA PRO A 450 16.17 24.44 7.40
C PRO A 450 17.60 23.99 7.70
N ALA A 451 17.80 23.40 8.87
CA ALA A 451 19.08 22.77 9.22
C ALA A 451 19.04 21.28 8.84
N LYS A 452 20.14 20.78 8.27
CA LYS A 452 20.31 19.33 8.06
C LYS A 452 20.75 18.70 9.38
N ILE A 453 20.09 17.63 9.79
CA ILE A 453 20.38 16.94 11.05
C ILE A 453 21.63 16.07 10.87
N ASP A 454 22.67 16.37 11.65
CA ASP A 454 23.94 15.65 11.64
C ASP A 454 23.87 14.34 12.43
N SER A 455 23.11 14.33 13.53
CA SER A 455 22.82 13.16 14.37
C SER A 455 21.66 13.45 15.32
N ASN A 456 21.17 12.43 16.03
CA ASN A 456 20.23 12.63 17.13
C ASN A 456 20.37 11.59 18.24
N HIS A 457 19.94 11.95 19.45
CA HIS A 457 19.67 11.03 20.56
C HIS A 457 18.16 10.99 20.86
N SER A 458 17.75 10.44 22.01
CA SER A 458 16.33 10.25 22.35
C SER A 458 15.48 11.52 22.29
N SER A 459 16.03 12.65 22.71
CA SER A 459 15.29 13.93 22.78
C SER A 459 16.08 15.10 22.22
N VAL A 460 17.21 14.85 21.57
CA VAL A 460 18.11 15.92 21.08
C VAL A 460 18.46 15.69 19.62
N LEU A 461 18.23 16.70 18.78
CA LEU A 461 18.74 16.79 17.41
C LEU A 461 20.02 17.64 17.41
N PHE A 462 21.05 17.18 16.71
CA PHE A 462 22.26 17.94 16.48
C PHE A 462 22.29 18.42 15.03
N ALA A 463 22.43 19.73 14.85
CA ALA A 463 22.52 20.38 13.55
C ALA A 463 23.13 21.78 13.72
N ASN A 464 23.51 22.44 12.63
CA ASN A 464 23.87 23.85 12.65
C ASN A 464 22.60 24.71 12.67
N PHE A 465 22.14 25.09 13.86
CA PHE A 465 20.98 25.93 14.06
C PHE A 465 21.38 27.41 14.16
N GLY A 466 20.59 28.30 13.57
CA GLY A 466 20.64 29.71 13.89
C GLY A 466 20.19 29.95 15.33
N ILE A 467 20.90 30.83 16.05
CA ILE A 467 20.54 31.16 17.44
C ILE A 467 19.13 31.75 17.46
N THR A 468 18.20 31.01 18.04
CA THR A 468 16.80 31.42 18.21
C THR A 468 16.26 30.87 19.54
N LYS A 469 15.19 31.45 20.06
CA LYS A 469 14.51 30.94 21.26
C LYS A 469 13.78 29.64 20.92
N PRO A 470 13.51 28.75 21.88
CA PRO A 470 12.74 27.53 21.62
C PRO A 470 11.40 27.84 20.94
N ALA A 471 11.11 27.14 19.86
CA ALA A 471 9.96 27.37 18.98
C ALA A 471 9.36 26.04 18.48
N GLU A 472 8.27 26.14 17.73
CA GLU A 472 7.77 25.00 16.96
C GLU A 472 8.77 24.60 15.88
N TYR A 473 8.87 23.30 15.63
CA TYR A 473 9.71 22.76 14.58
C TYR A 473 9.01 21.63 13.85
N SER A 474 9.46 21.38 12.62
CA SER A 474 9.04 20.23 11.83
C SER A 474 10.27 19.47 11.34
N ILE A 475 10.27 18.14 11.51
CA ILE A 475 11.25 17.25 10.87
C ILE A 475 10.63 16.74 9.58
N TYR A 476 11.35 16.93 8.48
CA TYR A 476 10.85 16.59 7.17
C TYR A 476 11.99 16.07 6.29
N MET A 477 11.63 15.35 5.24
CA MET A 477 12.56 14.85 4.24
C MET A 477 12.42 15.68 2.97
N LYS A 478 13.54 16.12 2.40
CA LYS A 478 13.54 16.65 1.04
C LYS A 478 13.37 15.49 0.10
N TRP A 479 12.39 15.59 -0.79
CA TRP A 479 12.21 14.58 -1.80
C TRP A 479 13.37 14.68 -2.78
N GLU A 480 13.83 13.54 -3.28
CA GLU A 480 14.83 13.51 -4.33
C GLU A 480 14.32 12.67 -5.50
N TYR A 481 15.07 12.75 -6.57
CA TYR A 481 14.75 12.16 -7.84
C TYR A 481 14.82 10.64 -7.78
N VAL A 482 13.74 9.99 -8.22
CA VAL A 482 13.71 8.54 -8.46
C VAL A 482 13.34 8.30 -9.91
N PRO A 483 14.07 7.46 -10.67
CA PRO A 483 13.70 7.18 -12.05
C PRO A 483 12.44 6.29 -12.12
N PRO A 484 11.38 6.69 -12.86
CA PRO A 484 10.21 5.85 -13.08
C PRO A 484 10.51 4.71 -14.05
N THR A 485 10.21 3.47 -13.61
CA THR A 485 10.31 2.25 -14.41
C THR A 485 9.03 1.39 -14.29
N PRO A 486 8.02 1.64 -15.15
CA PRO A 486 6.75 0.91 -15.11
C PRO A 486 6.90 -0.61 -15.27
N LEU A 487 7.89 -1.07 -16.04
CA LEU A 487 8.23 -2.49 -16.18
C LEU A 487 9.71 -2.72 -15.83
N ASN A 488 9.98 -3.46 -14.75
CA ASN A 488 11.32 -3.84 -14.31
C ASN A 488 11.51 -5.37 -14.43
N ILE A 489 12.55 -5.79 -15.13
CA ILE A 489 12.81 -7.20 -15.47
C ILE A 489 14.16 -7.62 -14.90
N SER A 490 14.12 -8.48 -13.90
CA SER A 490 15.26 -9.05 -13.16
C SER A 490 15.13 -10.58 -13.05
N CYS A 491 14.70 -11.23 -14.13
CA CYS A 491 14.55 -12.67 -14.20
C CYS A 491 15.93 -13.35 -14.35
N ARG A 492 16.28 -14.27 -13.45
CA ARG A 492 17.59 -14.96 -13.53
C ARG A 492 17.54 -16.30 -14.26
N ASN A 493 16.37 -16.69 -14.75
CA ASN A 493 16.17 -17.93 -15.47
C ASN A 493 15.95 -17.65 -16.97
N PRO A 494 16.81 -18.15 -17.87
CA PRO A 494 16.72 -17.90 -19.31
C PRO A 494 15.57 -18.64 -20.00
N GLU A 495 14.92 -19.57 -19.30
CA GLU A 495 13.79 -20.39 -19.77
C GLU A 495 12.56 -20.19 -18.90
N ALA A 496 12.45 -18.99 -18.32
CA ALA A 496 11.38 -18.67 -17.40
C ALA A 496 10.00 -18.62 -18.05
N MET A 497 9.89 -18.37 -19.36
CA MET A 497 8.62 -18.32 -20.10
C MET A 497 7.62 -17.30 -19.51
N ASN A 498 8.10 -16.15 -19.06
CA ASN A 498 7.22 -15.06 -18.61
C ASN A 498 6.67 -14.28 -19.81
N GLU A 499 5.42 -13.85 -19.74
CA GLU A 499 4.75 -13.11 -20.81
C GLU A 499 4.17 -11.79 -20.31
N VAL A 500 4.37 -10.72 -21.08
CA VAL A 500 3.87 -9.37 -20.81
C VAL A 500 3.20 -8.83 -22.08
N TYR A 501 1.88 -8.68 -22.09
CA TYR A 501 1.17 -8.29 -23.30
C TYR A 501 -0.12 -7.49 -23.10
N GLY A 502 -0.50 -6.67 -24.08
CA GLY A 502 -1.76 -5.93 -24.03
C GLY A 502 -1.85 -4.92 -22.87
N ASN A 503 -0.72 -4.47 -22.33
CA ASN A 503 -0.69 -3.47 -21.26
C ASN A 503 -0.41 -2.07 -21.81
N THR A 504 -0.76 -1.05 -21.01
CA THR A 504 -0.31 0.33 -21.21
C THR A 504 0.65 0.72 -20.09
N PHE A 505 1.90 1.03 -20.42
CA PHE A 505 2.93 1.47 -19.50
C PHE A 505 3.29 2.92 -19.80
N ILE A 506 3.31 3.78 -18.77
CA ILE A 506 3.54 5.22 -18.89
C ILE A 506 4.61 5.62 -17.87
N ALA A 507 5.77 6.08 -18.34
CA ALA A 507 6.87 6.57 -17.50
C ALA A 507 7.09 8.06 -17.75
N ILE A 508 6.68 8.92 -16.82
CA ILE A 508 6.82 10.36 -16.97
C ILE A 508 7.71 10.92 -15.89
N THR A 509 8.64 11.77 -16.30
CA THR A 509 9.39 12.64 -15.40
C THR A 509 9.19 14.12 -15.74
N HIS A 510 9.18 14.99 -14.73
CA HIS A 510 9.07 16.44 -14.92
C HIS A 510 10.41 17.18 -14.70
N TYR A 511 11.53 16.49 -14.82
CA TYR A 511 12.85 17.07 -14.53
C TYR A 511 13.36 18.00 -15.62
N GLY A 512 14.04 19.07 -15.23
CA GLY A 512 14.70 20.00 -16.14
C GLY A 512 16.02 19.49 -16.72
N LYS A 513 16.64 18.49 -16.09
CA LYS A 513 17.86 17.83 -16.56
C LYS A 513 17.75 16.34 -16.27
N THR A 514 18.36 15.54 -17.13
CA THR A 514 18.38 14.09 -16.98
C THR A 514 19.80 13.59 -16.74
N ARG A 515 19.97 12.78 -15.69
CA ARG A 515 21.24 12.12 -15.33
C ARG A 515 21.04 10.64 -15.40
N HIS A 516 21.72 9.97 -16.32
CA HIS A 516 21.61 8.54 -16.53
C HIS A 516 22.65 7.78 -15.69
N GLY A 517 22.30 7.45 -14.45
CA GLY A 517 23.13 6.62 -13.57
C GLY A 517 22.96 5.12 -13.80
N ASP A 518 23.63 4.35 -12.95
CA ASP A 518 23.54 2.90 -12.83
C ASP A 518 22.42 2.47 -11.87
N TYR A 519 22.10 1.17 -11.83
CA TYR A 519 21.12 0.63 -10.88
C TYR A 519 21.59 0.91 -9.44
N GLY A 520 20.78 1.62 -8.66
CA GLY A 520 21.13 2.07 -7.31
C GLY A 520 21.94 3.37 -7.25
N ASP A 521 22.61 3.78 -8.34
CA ASP A 521 23.17 5.14 -8.49
C ASP A 521 22.14 6.02 -9.22
N SER A 522 20.96 6.18 -8.60
CA SER A 522 19.74 6.67 -9.25
C SER A 522 19.93 7.85 -10.22
N GLY A 523 19.12 7.84 -11.26
CA GLY A 523 19.15 8.89 -12.27
C GLY A 523 17.93 9.78 -12.28
N GLN A 524 18.05 10.88 -13.02
CA GLN A 524 16.95 11.77 -13.35
C GLN A 524 16.37 11.39 -14.73
N TRP A 525 15.96 10.15 -14.96
CA TRP A 525 15.47 9.68 -16.27
C TRP A 525 14.21 8.83 -16.12
N ALA A 526 13.46 8.65 -17.19
CA ALA A 526 12.32 7.74 -17.27
C ALA A 526 12.61 6.60 -18.25
N SER A 527 12.37 5.33 -17.88
CA SER A 527 12.45 4.22 -18.84
C SER A 527 11.19 3.40 -18.78
N ALA A 528 10.62 3.13 -19.95
CA ALA A 528 9.47 2.24 -20.06
C ALA A 528 9.81 0.81 -19.59
N ILE A 529 10.99 0.31 -19.98
CA ILE A 529 11.50 -1.01 -19.58
C ILE A 529 12.91 -0.86 -18.98
N MET A 530 13.15 -1.51 -17.85
CA MET A 530 14.48 -1.63 -17.22
C MET A 530 14.87 -3.10 -17.04
N PHE A 531 16.04 -3.49 -17.54
CA PHE A 531 16.63 -4.81 -17.31
C PHE A 531 17.71 -4.74 -16.23
N VAL A 532 17.62 -5.65 -15.26
CA VAL A 532 18.55 -5.74 -14.13
C VAL A 532 19.10 -7.17 -14.04
N SER A 533 20.43 -7.32 -14.12
CA SER A 533 21.11 -8.62 -13.98
C SER A 533 20.61 -9.73 -14.94
N MET A 534 20.27 -9.37 -16.17
CA MET A 534 19.83 -10.29 -17.23
C MET A 534 21.02 -10.88 -18.00
N ASN A 535 22.02 -11.39 -17.27
CA ASN A 535 23.33 -11.80 -17.80
C ASN A 535 23.64 -13.31 -17.64
N ASN A 536 22.62 -14.16 -17.49
CA ASN A 536 22.76 -15.61 -17.22
C ASN A 536 22.82 -16.50 -18.48
N GLY A 537 23.14 -15.92 -19.64
CA GLY A 537 23.24 -16.62 -20.91
C GLY A 537 21.90 -16.93 -21.58
N PRO A 538 21.90 -17.35 -22.85
CA PRO A 538 20.68 -17.65 -23.59
C PRO A 538 20.01 -18.93 -23.06
N ALA A 539 18.74 -19.10 -23.42
CA ALA A 539 18.04 -20.37 -23.25
C ALA A 539 18.75 -21.49 -24.01
N ALA A 540 18.74 -22.71 -23.47
CA ALA A 540 19.37 -23.86 -24.11
C ALA A 540 18.51 -24.37 -25.27
N ASP A 541 17.20 -24.42 -25.06
CA ASP A 541 16.25 -24.93 -26.05
C ASP A 541 15.73 -23.83 -26.98
N SER A 542 15.64 -24.18 -28.28
CA SER A 542 14.99 -23.31 -29.27
C SER A 542 13.54 -23.03 -28.88
N GLY A 543 13.12 -21.77 -28.98
CA GLY A 543 11.76 -21.33 -28.64
C GLY A 543 11.53 -21.01 -27.16
N LYS A 544 12.51 -21.28 -26.28
CA LYS A 544 12.47 -20.83 -24.89
C LYS A 544 12.98 -19.40 -24.75
N TYR A 545 12.46 -18.70 -23.75
CA TYR A 545 12.83 -17.33 -23.43
C TYR A 545 12.68 -17.08 -21.93
N SER A 546 13.39 -16.06 -21.44
CA SER A 546 13.24 -15.57 -20.08
C SER A 546 11.96 -14.75 -19.96
N VAL A 547 11.76 -13.82 -20.91
CA VAL A 547 10.59 -12.98 -20.99
C VAL A 547 10.24 -12.68 -22.45
N TYR A 548 8.94 -12.66 -22.74
CA TYR A 548 8.37 -12.24 -24.00
C TYR A 548 7.43 -11.04 -23.76
N VAL A 549 7.83 -9.88 -24.27
CA VAL A 549 7.08 -8.63 -24.15
C VAL A 549 6.51 -8.27 -25.52
N HIS A 550 5.19 -8.32 -25.67
CA HIS A 550 4.55 -8.07 -26.96
C HIS A 550 3.19 -7.40 -26.90
N ASP A 551 2.79 -6.71 -27.96
CA ASP A 551 1.47 -6.07 -28.08
C ASP A 551 1.15 -5.08 -26.93
N ASN A 552 2.17 -4.46 -26.33
CA ASN A 552 2.00 -3.41 -25.32
C ASN A 552 2.12 -2.01 -25.93
N SER A 553 1.54 -1.04 -25.23
CA SER A 553 1.78 0.38 -25.45
C SER A 553 2.69 0.95 -24.37
N PHE A 554 3.86 1.44 -24.76
CA PHE A 554 4.79 2.13 -23.88
C PHE A 554 4.81 3.62 -24.23
N MET A 555 4.61 4.45 -23.23
CA MET A 555 4.73 5.90 -23.31
C MET A 555 5.80 6.35 -22.34
N THR A 556 6.75 7.12 -22.80
CA THR A 556 7.82 7.63 -21.94
C THR A 556 8.23 9.00 -22.42
N ASN A 557 8.79 9.77 -21.50
CA ASN A 557 9.56 10.93 -21.86
C ASN A 557 11.03 10.71 -21.45
N ASP A 558 11.69 9.62 -21.80
CA ASP A 558 13.15 9.62 -21.94
C ASP A 558 13.60 8.40 -22.74
N LEU A 559 13.91 7.29 -22.07
CA LEU A 559 14.35 6.04 -22.66
C LEU A 559 13.16 5.10 -22.88
N PHE A 560 13.21 4.35 -23.98
CA PHE A 560 12.27 3.25 -24.18
C PHE A 560 12.74 2.01 -23.42
N LEU A 561 14.02 1.67 -23.55
CA LEU A 561 14.62 0.50 -22.91
C LEU A 561 15.98 0.86 -22.34
N ASN A 562 16.24 0.41 -21.13
CA ASN A 562 17.50 0.59 -20.42
C ASN A 562 17.93 -0.72 -19.76
N SER A 563 19.24 -0.91 -19.58
CA SER A 563 19.77 -1.95 -18.73
C SER A 563 20.96 -1.48 -17.91
N TYR A 564 21.18 -2.14 -16.78
CA TYR A 564 22.37 -1.94 -15.98
C TYR A 564 23.64 -2.46 -16.68
N SER A 565 23.53 -3.62 -17.33
CA SER A 565 24.60 -4.28 -18.06
C SER A 565 24.07 -4.89 -19.36
N GLU A 566 24.98 -5.32 -20.24
CA GLU A 566 24.59 -6.04 -21.46
C GLU A 566 23.68 -7.23 -21.14
N VAL A 567 22.58 -7.33 -21.88
CA VAL A 567 21.60 -8.41 -21.75
C VAL A 567 22.02 -9.54 -22.69
N ASN A 568 22.38 -10.69 -22.12
CA ASN A 568 22.81 -11.88 -22.88
C ASN A 568 21.82 -13.05 -22.77
N MET A 569 20.68 -12.83 -22.12
CA MET A 569 19.61 -13.84 -21.98
C MET A 569 18.64 -13.81 -23.17
N SER A 570 17.93 -14.91 -23.39
CA SER A 570 16.87 -15.00 -24.40
C SER A 570 15.69 -14.11 -24.03
N VAL A 571 15.67 -12.88 -24.55
CA VAL A 571 14.61 -11.89 -24.37
C VAL A 571 13.95 -11.62 -25.72
N ARG A 572 12.61 -11.57 -25.75
CA ARG A 572 11.84 -11.23 -26.95
C ARG A 572 11.02 -9.97 -26.71
N ILE A 573 11.22 -8.96 -27.55
CA ILE A 573 10.47 -7.70 -27.54
C ILE A 573 9.88 -7.52 -28.94
N GLU A 574 8.58 -7.73 -29.11
CA GLU A 574 7.96 -7.80 -30.45
C GLU A 574 6.61 -7.07 -30.49
N ASN A 575 6.24 -6.47 -31.62
CA ASN A 575 4.92 -5.85 -31.85
C ASN A 575 4.47 -4.82 -30.81
N ASN A 576 5.39 -4.23 -30.04
CA ASN A 576 5.04 -3.17 -29.09
C ASN A 576 5.01 -1.81 -29.79
N THR A 577 4.26 -0.86 -29.23
CA THR A 577 4.29 0.53 -29.64
C THR A 577 4.99 1.36 -28.58
N PHE A 578 6.06 2.05 -28.95
CA PHE A 578 6.83 2.96 -28.11
C PHE A 578 6.58 4.39 -28.57
N THR A 579 6.01 5.22 -27.69
CA THR A 579 5.67 6.62 -27.99
C THR A 579 6.46 7.55 -27.09
N LEU A 580 7.15 8.51 -27.68
CA LEU A 580 7.73 9.62 -26.94
C LEU A 580 6.64 10.65 -26.63
N VAL A 581 6.40 10.92 -25.35
CA VAL A 581 5.36 11.86 -24.91
C VAL A 581 5.96 13.06 -24.21
N GLY A 582 5.36 14.23 -24.43
CA GLY A 582 5.83 15.48 -23.85
C GLY A 582 7.28 15.82 -24.24
N LYS A 583 7.85 16.80 -23.54
CA LYS A 583 9.30 17.03 -23.63
C LYS A 583 10.02 16.13 -22.65
N PRO A 584 11.03 15.43 -23.16
CA PRO A 584 12.19 15.17 -22.32
C PRO A 584 13.49 15.72 -22.87
N LEU A 585 14.23 16.33 -21.95
CA LEU A 585 15.44 17.10 -22.18
C LEU A 585 16.70 16.23 -22.21
N VAL A 586 16.70 15.18 -23.04
CA VAL A 586 17.94 14.75 -23.73
C VAL A 586 17.74 15.01 -25.21
N THR A 587 18.05 16.22 -25.63
CA THR A 587 18.04 16.63 -27.04
C THR A 587 19.25 16.11 -27.82
N GLU A 588 20.14 15.33 -27.20
CA GLU A 588 21.45 14.99 -27.79
C GLU A 588 21.68 13.50 -28.09
N ARG A 589 20.80 12.58 -27.69
CA ARG A 589 20.96 11.15 -28.00
C ARG A 589 20.12 10.72 -29.19
N GLU A 590 20.79 10.09 -30.15
CA GLU A 590 20.16 9.48 -31.32
C GLU A 590 19.39 8.19 -30.97
N SER A 591 19.87 7.42 -29.99
CA SER A 591 19.23 6.17 -29.53
C SER A 591 18.50 6.33 -28.19
N ARG A 592 17.29 5.76 -28.13
CA ARG A 592 16.48 5.60 -26.91
C ARG A 592 16.59 4.19 -26.30
N LEU A 593 17.55 3.41 -26.80
CA LEU A 593 17.97 2.12 -26.28
C LEU A 593 19.34 2.30 -25.61
N ARG A 594 19.48 1.87 -24.36
CA ARG A 594 20.72 2.04 -23.58
C ARG A 594 21.20 0.71 -23.01
N ASN A 595 22.50 0.42 -23.20
CA ASN A 595 23.25 -0.68 -22.58
C ASN A 595 22.75 -2.11 -22.87
N LEU A 596 21.84 -2.29 -23.83
CA LEU A 596 21.18 -3.59 -24.05
C LEU A 596 22.10 -4.67 -24.62
N GLY A 597 23.13 -4.28 -25.38
CA GLY A 597 23.95 -5.19 -26.20
C GLY A 597 23.45 -5.27 -27.64
N ALA A 598 24.39 -5.43 -28.59
CA ALA A 598 24.09 -5.35 -30.02
C ALA A 598 23.07 -6.40 -30.49
N GLY A 599 23.14 -7.61 -29.95
CA GLY A 599 22.24 -8.70 -30.30
C GLY A 599 20.77 -8.41 -29.93
N LEU A 600 20.54 -7.96 -28.69
CA LEU A 600 19.19 -7.61 -28.24
C LEU A 600 18.66 -6.38 -29.00
N GLU A 601 19.47 -5.35 -29.20
CA GLU A 601 19.06 -4.17 -29.99
C GLU A 601 18.64 -4.53 -31.42
N GLN A 602 19.38 -5.41 -32.08
CA GLN A 602 19.03 -5.88 -33.42
C GLN A 602 17.70 -6.64 -33.41
N SER A 603 17.49 -7.53 -32.44
CA SER A 603 16.24 -8.29 -32.32
C SER A 603 15.03 -7.37 -32.08
N ILE A 604 15.18 -6.33 -31.25
CA ILE A 604 14.14 -5.31 -31.00
C ILE A 604 13.76 -4.59 -32.30
N LYS A 605 14.75 -4.20 -33.12
CA LYS A 605 14.50 -3.51 -34.40
C LYS A 605 13.79 -4.40 -35.41
N LEU A 606 14.04 -5.71 -35.38
CA LEU A 606 13.43 -6.69 -36.28
C LEU A 606 12.08 -7.24 -35.78
N GLY A 607 11.78 -7.10 -34.48
CA GLY A 607 10.59 -7.67 -33.84
C GLY A 607 9.25 -7.00 -34.17
N GLY A 608 9.16 -6.15 -35.20
CA GLY A 608 7.91 -5.46 -35.56
C GLY A 608 7.47 -4.36 -34.59
N ASN A 609 8.36 -3.92 -33.70
CA ASN A 609 8.07 -2.80 -32.79
C ASN A 609 7.94 -1.47 -33.56
N LYS A 610 7.03 -0.61 -33.12
CA LYS A 610 6.84 0.74 -33.66
C LYS A 610 7.44 1.76 -32.70
N PHE A 611 8.27 2.67 -33.22
CA PHE A 611 8.87 3.76 -32.45
C PHE A 611 8.35 5.09 -33.01
N ASP A 612 7.43 5.71 -32.28
CA ASP A 612 6.93 7.04 -32.59
C ASP A 612 7.74 8.08 -31.81
N SER A 613 8.66 8.73 -32.51
CA SER A 613 9.47 9.84 -32.01
C SER A 613 8.87 11.20 -32.32
N SER A 614 7.75 11.26 -33.03
CA SER A 614 7.02 12.51 -33.16
C SER A 614 6.47 12.85 -31.79
N VAL A 615 6.91 13.99 -31.25
CA VAL A 615 6.40 14.47 -29.96
C VAL A 615 4.91 14.66 -30.14
N ALA A 616 4.12 13.73 -29.63
CA ALA A 616 2.68 13.87 -29.65
C ALA A 616 2.35 15.05 -28.74
N ASP A 617 1.93 16.18 -29.34
CA ASP A 617 1.58 17.41 -28.64
C ASP A 617 0.25 17.20 -27.90
N ARG A 618 0.30 16.42 -26.81
CA ARG A 618 -0.88 16.01 -26.02
C ARG A 618 -0.97 16.85 -24.75
N ASN A 619 -1.25 18.14 -24.91
CA ASN A 619 -1.79 18.99 -23.83
C ASN A 619 -3.31 18.74 -23.63
N ARG A 620 -3.78 17.48 -23.63
CA ARG A 620 -5.21 17.17 -23.41
C ARG A 620 -5.39 16.00 -22.43
N HIS A 621 -5.81 16.41 -21.22
CA HIS A 621 -6.48 15.69 -20.13
C HIS A 621 -5.70 14.65 -19.34
#